data_AF-A0A956IDZ0-F1
#
_entry.id   AF-A0A956IDZ0-F1
#
_cell.length_a   1.000
_cell.length_b   1.000
_cell.length_c   1.000
_cell.angle_alpha   90.00
_cell.angle_beta   90.00
_cell.angle_gamma   90.00
#
_symmetry.space_group_name_H-M   'P 1'
#
loop_
_entity.id
_entity.type
_entity.pdbx_description
1 polymer ?
#
loop_
_entity_poly.entity_id
_entity_poly.type
_entity_poly.pdbx_seq_one_letter_code
_entity_poly.pdbx_strand_id
1 'polypeptide(L)'
;MTRRASSRLASSIAAAAWLALAGCDVAGPGEPCGSEMGSRSGCATGLMCFHGGEGAPICATKQEADEGCHAAPACEAEGRCHYDMAKDTCVPKTDADCEASRGCREVGKCSLVLRGCAVQKDADCKRSLLCEKEGRCRVKLTRASGSCVTF
;
A
#
# COMPACT_ATOMS: atom_id res chain seq x y z
N MET A 1 28.96 -20.00 83.07
CA MET A 1 29.67 -18.70 83.09
C MET A 1 29.73 -18.14 81.68
N THR A 2 29.06 -16.99 81.45
CA THR A 2 29.44 -15.87 80.53
C THR A 2 29.74 -16.19 79.04
N ARG A 3 29.23 -15.51 78.00
CA ARG A 3 28.66 -14.17 77.80
C ARG A 3 28.25 -14.01 76.31
N ARG A 4 27.24 -13.16 76.06
CA ARG A 4 27.04 -12.19 74.94
C ARG A 4 26.86 -12.75 73.52
N ALA A 5 25.73 -12.59 72.85
CA ALA A 5 24.98 -11.37 72.45
C ALA A 5 25.71 -10.50 71.40
N SER A 6 24.98 -10.27 70.28
CA SER A 6 24.94 -9.05 69.46
C SER A 6 25.87 -8.93 68.25
N SER A 7 25.29 -9.02 67.05
CA SER A 7 25.40 -8.01 65.96
C SER A 7 24.51 -8.44 64.78
N ARG A 8 23.32 -7.85 64.63
CA ARG A 8 23.04 -6.60 63.87
C ARG A 8 23.14 -6.77 62.35
N LEU A 9 21.97 -6.71 61.73
CA LEU A 9 21.65 -5.84 60.58
C LEU A 9 22.47 -6.06 59.30
N ALA A 10 21.87 -6.74 58.35
CA ALA A 10 22.06 -6.45 56.93
C ALA A 10 20.72 -6.60 56.17
N SER A 11 19.70 -5.88 56.64
CA SER A 11 18.62 -5.44 55.75
C SER A 11 19.15 -4.22 55.01
N SER A 12 19.54 -4.37 53.74
CA SER A 12 19.79 -3.22 52.87
C SER A 12 19.73 -3.61 51.39
N ILE A 13 18.60 -3.26 50.77
CA ILE A 13 18.52 -2.68 49.42
C ILE A 13 18.94 -3.62 48.28
N ALA A 14 18.08 -4.58 47.93
CA ALA A 14 17.91 -4.94 46.53
C ALA A 14 17.15 -3.80 45.85
N ALA A 15 17.88 -2.77 45.42
CA ALA A 15 17.35 -1.73 44.56
C ALA A 15 16.99 -2.40 43.23
N ALA A 16 15.72 -2.76 43.08
CA ALA A 16 15.14 -3.16 41.82
C ALA A 16 15.19 -1.94 40.90
N ALA A 17 16.26 -1.84 40.12
CA ALA A 17 16.38 -0.90 39.01
C ALA A 17 15.47 -1.38 37.87
N TRP A 18 14.16 -1.25 38.07
CA TRP A 18 13.19 -1.21 36.98
C TRP A 18 13.37 0.14 36.29
N LEU A 19 14.37 0.22 35.43
CA LEU A 19 14.43 1.24 34.40
C LEU A 19 13.18 1.03 33.54
N ALA A 20 12.15 1.82 33.81
CA ALA A 20 11.08 2.08 32.87
C ALA A 20 11.74 2.68 31.63
N LEU A 21 12.08 1.82 30.66
CA LEU A 21 12.19 2.21 29.28
C LEU A 21 10.82 2.77 28.94
N ALA A 22 10.71 4.10 28.93
CA ALA A 22 9.63 4.79 28.24
C ALA A 22 9.73 4.31 26.77
N GLY A 23 8.98 3.24 26.49
CA GLY A 23 9.01 2.55 25.22
C GLY A 23 8.54 3.50 24.16
N CYS A 24 9.28 3.59 23.06
CA CYS A 24 8.68 4.06 21.82
C CYS A 24 7.57 3.05 21.51
N ASP A 25 6.32 3.36 21.84
CA ASP A 25 5.15 2.59 21.45
C ASP A 25 5.06 2.64 19.92
N VAL A 26 5.73 1.68 19.27
CA VAL A 26 5.66 1.48 17.83
C VAL A 26 4.45 0.62 17.51
N ALA A 27 3.60 1.12 16.62
CA ALA A 27 2.41 0.44 16.14
C ALA A 27 2.80 -0.85 15.39
N GLY A 28 2.23 -1.97 15.84
CA GLY A 28 2.34 -3.28 15.23
C GLY A 28 1.43 -3.44 13.99
N PRO A 29 1.42 -4.63 13.38
CA PRO A 29 0.61 -4.92 12.20
C PRO A 29 -0.88 -4.69 12.46
N GLY A 30 -1.56 -4.00 11.56
CA GLY A 30 -2.98 -3.68 11.64
C GLY A 30 -3.34 -2.53 12.58
N GLU A 31 -2.39 -2.00 13.36
CA GLU A 31 -2.63 -0.85 14.22
C GLU A 31 -2.69 0.45 13.39
N PRO A 32 -3.54 1.41 13.77
CA PRO A 32 -3.64 2.68 13.09
C PRO A 32 -2.32 3.45 13.19
N CYS A 33 -1.99 4.23 12.17
CA CYS A 33 -0.79 5.05 12.17
C CYS A 33 -1.06 6.45 11.60
N GLY A 34 -0.16 7.42 11.83
CA GLY A 34 -0.24 8.73 11.21
C GLY A 34 -1.33 9.69 11.74
N SER A 35 -1.82 9.51 12.96
CA SER A 35 -2.84 10.40 13.56
C SER A 35 -2.30 11.76 14.04
N GLU A 36 -0.98 11.99 14.09
CA GLU A 36 -0.40 13.28 14.46
C GLU A 36 0.39 13.90 13.29
N MET A 37 -0.24 14.90 12.66
CA MET A 37 0.32 15.95 11.79
C MET A 37 1.74 15.69 11.24
N GLY A 38 1.84 14.79 10.26
CA GLY A 38 3.00 14.75 9.35
C GLY A 38 4.13 13.79 9.68
N SER A 39 4.02 12.98 10.74
CA SER A 39 5.02 11.94 11.00
C SER A 39 4.63 10.63 10.31
N ARG A 40 5.28 10.31 9.18
CA ARG A 40 5.19 9.01 8.48
C ARG A 40 5.78 7.84 9.28
N SER A 41 6.26 8.10 10.48
CA SER A 41 6.88 7.14 11.37
C SER A 41 5.96 6.88 12.56
N GLY A 42 5.60 5.62 12.73
CA GLY A 42 4.78 5.13 13.82
C GLY A 42 4.75 3.60 13.83
N CYS A 43 4.95 2.99 12.67
CA CYS A 43 5.00 1.54 12.56
C CYS A 43 6.33 0.93 13.01
N ALA A 44 6.26 -0.29 13.54
CA ALA A 44 7.43 -1.09 13.87
C ALA A 44 8.32 -1.33 12.63
N THR A 45 9.59 -1.66 12.86
CA THR A 45 10.57 -1.89 11.78
C THR A 45 10.06 -2.93 10.78
N GLY A 46 10.11 -2.61 9.49
CA GLY A 46 9.63 -3.48 8.41
C GLY A 46 8.14 -3.32 8.07
N LEU A 47 7.41 -2.51 8.82
CA LEU A 47 6.04 -2.10 8.52
C LEU A 47 6.01 -0.68 7.96
N MET A 48 4.97 -0.38 7.18
CA MET A 48 4.73 0.93 6.60
C MET A 48 3.27 1.35 6.81
N CYS A 49 3.02 2.65 6.82
CA CYS A 49 1.67 3.18 6.86
C CYS A 49 1.00 3.02 5.50
N PHE A 50 0.00 2.17 5.41
CA PHE A 50 -0.81 1.95 4.23
C PHE A 50 -2.06 2.81 4.24
N HIS A 51 -2.24 3.64 3.21
CA HIS A 51 -3.40 4.54 3.03
C HIS A 51 -4.39 4.09 1.94
N GLY A 52 -4.26 2.85 1.43
CA GLY A 52 -4.91 2.43 0.19
C GLY A 52 -6.35 1.91 0.29
N GLY A 53 -7.05 2.10 1.41
CA GLY A 53 -8.40 1.55 1.64
C GLY A 53 -9.45 2.60 2.07
N GLU A 54 -10.72 2.18 2.10
CA GLU A 54 -11.81 2.93 2.73
C GLU A 54 -11.68 2.83 4.26
N GLY A 55 -10.67 3.48 4.84
CA GLY A 55 -10.38 3.36 6.26
C GLY A 55 -9.25 4.26 6.75
N ALA A 56 -9.04 4.24 8.06
CA ALA A 56 -7.87 4.87 8.67
C ALA A 56 -6.59 4.14 8.22
N PRO A 57 -5.49 4.86 8.01
CA PRO A 57 -4.22 4.23 7.67
C PRO A 57 -3.75 3.30 8.77
N ILE A 58 -3.26 2.13 8.37
CA ILE A 58 -2.77 1.08 9.27
C ILE A 58 -1.32 0.73 8.94
N CYS A 59 -0.60 0.22 9.94
CA CYS A 59 0.70 -0.38 9.74
C CYS A 59 0.57 -1.75 9.09
N ALA A 60 1.18 -1.92 7.92
CA ALA A 60 1.13 -3.15 7.15
C ALA A 60 2.51 -3.47 6.57
N THR A 61 2.75 -4.75 6.34
CA THR A 61 3.84 -5.19 5.47
C THR A 61 3.53 -4.80 4.01
N LYS A 62 4.54 -4.83 3.15
CA LYS A 62 4.33 -4.63 1.72
C LYS A 62 3.33 -5.64 1.12
N GLN A 63 3.40 -6.89 1.56
CA GLN A 63 2.51 -7.94 1.06
C GLN A 63 1.06 -7.64 1.45
N GLU A 64 0.79 -7.33 2.71
CA GLU A 64 -0.56 -6.98 3.18
C GLU A 64 -1.10 -5.71 2.49
N ALA A 65 -0.24 -4.74 2.22
CA ALA A 65 -0.61 -3.55 1.45
C ALA A 65 -0.93 -3.87 -0.02
N ASP A 66 -0.16 -4.75 -0.67
CA ASP A 66 -0.44 -5.24 -2.02
C ASP A 66 -1.78 -6.03 -2.02
N GLU A 67 -2.04 -6.87 -1.03
CA GLU A 67 -3.33 -7.58 -0.84
C GLU A 67 -4.50 -6.59 -0.67
N GLY A 68 -4.31 -5.52 0.09
CA GLY A 68 -5.27 -4.42 0.21
C GLY A 68 -5.56 -3.73 -1.13
N CYS A 69 -4.52 -3.46 -1.93
CA CYS A 69 -4.68 -2.92 -3.27
C CYS A 69 -5.40 -3.89 -4.21
N HIS A 70 -5.12 -5.20 -4.13
CA HIS A 70 -5.81 -6.22 -4.92
C HIS A 70 -7.30 -6.30 -4.62
N ALA A 71 -7.70 -6.11 -3.35
CA ALA A 71 -9.10 -6.09 -2.94
C ALA A 71 -9.80 -4.76 -3.27
N ALA A 72 -9.06 -3.69 -3.57
CA ALA A 72 -9.63 -2.38 -3.81
C ALA A 72 -10.40 -2.33 -5.15
N PRO A 73 -11.53 -1.59 -5.23
CA PRO A 73 -12.27 -1.40 -6.48
C PRO A 73 -11.40 -0.82 -7.61
N ALA A 74 -10.35 -0.07 -7.24
CA ALA A 74 -9.37 0.49 -8.16
C ALA A 74 -8.55 -0.57 -8.92
N CYS A 75 -8.30 -1.74 -8.33
CA CYS A 75 -7.61 -2.84 -9.01
C CYS A 75 -8.48 -3.38 -10.15
N GLU A 76 -9.74 -3.72 -9.87
CA GLU A 76 -10.66 -4.22 -10.91
C GLU A 76 -10.94 -3.14 -11.97
N ALA A 77 -11.20 -1.90 -11.56
CA ALA A 77 -11.59 -0.84 -12.49
C ALA A 77 -10.42 -0.38 -13.38
N GLU A 78 -9.22 -0.25 -12.80
CA GLU A 78 -8.11 0.51 -13.40
C GLU A 78 -6.75 -0.22 -13.37
N GLY A 79 -6.70 -1.47 -12.89
CA GLY A 79 -5.48 -2.26 -12.79
C GLY A 79 -4.55 -1.84 -11.65
N ARG A 80 -5.00 -0.95 -10.75
CA ARG A 80 -4.18 -0.46 -9.63
C ARG A 80 -4.11 -1.47 -8.49
N CYS A 81 -3.42 -2.58 -8.72
CA CYS A 81 -3.43 -3.73 -7.84
C CYS A 81 -2.26 -3.82 -6.86
N HIS A 82 -1.28 -2.91 -6.96
CA HIS A 82 -0.05 -2.99 -6.16
C HIS A 82 0.26 -1.69 -5.44
N TYR A 83 0.69 -1.74 -4.19
CA TYR A 83 1.09 -0.56 -3.45
C TYR A 83 2.45 -0.04 -3.91
N ASP A 84 2.53 1.28 -4.09
CA ASP A 84 3.73 2.04 -4.37
C ASP A 84 4.04 2.96 -3.19
N MET A 85 5.12 2.65 -2.48
CA MET A 85 5.55 3.41 -1.30
C MET A 85 6.01 4.84 -1.63
N ALA A 86 6.51 5.08 -2.85
CA ALA A 86 6.99 6.40 -3.25
C ALA A 86 5.83 7.34 -3.57
N LYS A 87 4.75 6.80 -4.13
CA LYS A 87 3.53 7.53 -4.48
C LYS A 87 2.45 7.47 -3.40
N ASP A 88 2.64 6.61 -2.39
CA ASP A 88 1.69 6.38 -1.29
C ASP A 88 0.28 5.99 -1.81
N THR A 89 0.24 5.14 -2.85
CA THR A 89 -1.01 4.78 -3.53
C THR A 89 -0.89 3.44 -4.26
N CYS A 90 -2.04 2.85 -4.60
CA CYS A 90 -2.08 1.66 -5.44
C CYS A 90 -1.83 2.02 -6.91
N VAL A 91 -1.06 1.21 -7.63
CA VAL A 91 -0.65 1.41 -9.03
C VAL A 91 -0.61 0.07 -9.78
N PRO A 92 -0.74 0.05 -11.11
CA PRO A 92 -0.40 -1.13 -11.89
C PRO A 92 1.13 -1.27 -11.97
N LYS A 93 1.65 -2.49 -11.89
CA LYS A 93 3.10 -2.77 -12.03
C LYS A 93 3.42 -3.50 -13.33
N THR A 94 2.42 -4.10 -13.96
CA THR A 94 2.57 -4.91 -15.17
C THR A 94 1.47 -4.62 -16.19
N ASP A 95 1.71 -4.96 -17.45
CA ASP A 95 0.65 -4.99 -18.48
C ASP A 95 -0.48 -5.93 -18.08
N ALA A 96 -0.19 -7.05 -17.40
CA ALA A 96 -1.18 -8.01 -16.95
C ALA A 96 -2.21 -7.37 -15.98
N ASP A 97 -1.77 -6.47 -15.09
CA ASP A 97 -2.68 -5.73 -14.21
C ASP A 97 -3.63 -4.85 -15.03
N CYS A 98 -3.11 -4.20 -16.08
CA CYS A 98 -3.91 -3.38 -16.98
C CYS A 98 -4.88 -4.21 -17.83
N GLU A 99 -4.44 -5.35 -18.36
CA GLU A 99 -5.24 -6.25 -19.17
C GLU A 99 -6.39 -6.89 -18.39
N ALA A 100 -6.19 -7.18 -17.11
CA ALA A 100 -7.23 -7.69 -16.22
C ALA A 100 -8.30 -6.62 -15.87
N SER A 101 -7.99 -5.33 -16.06
CA SER A 101 -8.88 -4.24 -15.65
C SER A 101 -10.11 -4.09 -16.54
N ARG A 102 -11.20 -3.59 -15.95
CA ARG A 102 -12.39 -3.17 -16.69
C ARG A 102 -12.06 -2.06 -17.71
N GLY A 103 -11.13 -1.17 -17.39
CA GLY A 103 -10.64 -0.15 -18.31
C GLY A 103 -10.04 -0.72 -19.61
N CYS A 104 -9.35 -1.86 -19.56
CA CYS A 104 -8.91 -2.55 -20.78
C CYS A 104 -10.10 -3.09 -21.57
N ARG A 105 -11.01 -3.83 -20.92
CA ARG A 105 -12.17 -4.45 -21.58
C ARG A 105 -13.12 -3.42 -22.19
N GLU A 106 -13.41 -2.33 -21.49
CA GLU A 106 -14.40 -1.36 -21.94
C GLU A 106 -13.82 -0.41 -22.98
N VAL A 107 -12.65 0.18 -22.71
CA VAL A 107 -12.13 1.32 -23.47
C VAL A 107 -10.71 1.14 -24.03
N GLY A 108 -10.12 -0.05 -23.88
CA GLY A 108 -8.82 -0.38 -24.47
C GLY A 108 -7.61 0.15 -23.68
N LYS A 109 -7.74 0.44 -22.39
CA LYS A 109 -6.59 0.82 -21.54
C LYS A 109 -5.80 -0.41 -21.08
N CYS A 110 -5.20 -1.13 -22.02
CA CYS A 110 -4.58 -2.43 -21.76
C CYS A 110 -3.05 -2.38 -21.57
N SER A 111 -2.40 -1.25 -21.84
CA SER A 111 -0.93 -1.14 -21.76
C SER A 111 -0.51 -0.31 -20.55
N LEU A 112 0.50 -0.79 -19.82
CA LEU A 112 1.15 -0.06 -18.74
C LEU A 112 1.98 1.10 -19.29
N VAL A 113 1.79 2.28 -18.73
CA VAL A 113 2.63 3.46 -18.92
C VAL A 113 3.06 4.04 -17.58
N LEU A 114 3.95 5.02 -17.60
CA LEU A 114 4.57 5.61 -16.40
C LEU A 114 3.58 6.02 -15.28
N ARG A 115 2.35 6.37 -15.66
CA ARG A 115 1.30 6.89 -14.76
C ARG A 115 0.07 5.98 -14.62
N GLY A 116 0.07 4.77 -15.18
CA GLY A 116 -1.06 3.85 -15.08
C GLY A 116 -1.35 3.10 -16.38
N CYS A 117 -2.59 2.62 -16.54
CA CYS A 117 -3.02 1.90 -17.73
C CYS A 117 -3.56 2.86 -18.81
N ALA A 118 -3.08 2.69 -20.05
CA ALA A 118 -3.43 3.53 -21.19
C ALA A 118 -3.56 2.73 -22.48
N VAL A 119 -4.15 3.34 -23.50
CA VAL A 119 -4.16 2.82 -24.87
C VAL A 119 -2.83 3.20 -25.51
N GLN A 120 -2.05 2.24 -26.01
CA GLN A 120 -0.76 2.50 -26.67
C GLN A 120 -0.70 1.98 -28.10
N LYS A 121 -1.52 0.98 -28.44
CA LYS A 121 -1.49 0.29 -29.74
C LYS A 121 -2.89 -0.08 -30.19
N ASP A 122 -3.06 -0.29 -31.49
CA ASP A 122 -4.33 -0.78 -32.08
C ASP A 122 -4.81 -2.08 -31.43
N ALA A 123 -3.89 -2.95 -31.01
CA ALA A 123 -4.24 -4.19 -30.32
C ALA A 123 -4.99 -3.93 -29.01
N ASP A 124 -4.76 -2.81 -28.33
CA ASP A 124 -5.50 -2.47 -27.12
C ASP A 124 -6.95 -2.09 -27.45
N CYS A 125 -7.15 -1.30 -28.52
CA CYS A 125 -8.48 -0.95 -28.99
C CYS A 125 -9.26 -2.16 -29.52
N LYS A 126 -8.60 -3.04 -30.27
CA LYS A 126 -9.23 -4.24 -30.85
C LYS A 126 -9.76 -5.22 -29.79
N ARG A 127 -9.21 -5.20 -28.58
CA ARG A 127 -9.66 -6.04 -27.46
C ARG A 127 -10.82 -5.43 -26.68
N SER A 128 -11.19 -4.19 -26.97
CA SER A 128 -12.18 -3.44 -26.21
C SER A 128 -13.60 -3.55 -26.78
N LEU A 129 -14.60 -3.42 -25.91
CA LEU A 129 -16.00 -3.31 -26.29
C LEU A 129 -16.27 -2.09 -27.18
N LEU A 130 -15.48 -1.01 -27.09
CA LEU A 130 -15.56 0.12 -28.03
C LEU A 130 -15.31 -0.30 -29.48
N CYS A 131 -14.35 -1.21 -29.72
CA CYS A 131 -14.13 -1.72 -31.07
C CYS A 131 -15.30 -2.61 -31.52
N GLU A 132 -15.76 -3.51 -30.66
CA GLU A 132 -16.86 -4.44 -30.98
C GLU A 132 -18.19 -3.73 -31.24
N LYS A 133 -18.55 -2.76 -30.38
CA LYS A 133 -19.87 -2.09 -30.40
C LYS A 133 -19.90 -0.82 -31.24
N GLU A 134 -18.80 -0.08 -31.31
CA GLU A 134 -18.75 1.25 -31.95
C GLU A 134 -17.78 1.30 -33.15
N GLY A 135 -17.08 0.21 -33.48
CA GLY A 135 -16.10 0.19 -34.58
C GLY A 135 -14.82 0.99 -34.30
N ARG A 136 -14.58 1.38 -33.05
CA ARG A 136 -13.42 2.19 -32.64
C ARG A 136 -12.18 1.33 -32.40
N CYS A 137 -11.63 0.78 -33.48
CA CYS A 137 -10.59 -0.25 -33.42
C CYS A 137 -9.15 0.27 -33.62
N ARG A 138 -8.95 1.58 -33.74
CA ARG A 138 -7.63 2.21 -33.98
C ARG A 138 -7.21 3.09 -32.81
N VAL A 139 -5.93 3.11 -32.50
CA VAL A 139 -5.39 4.06 -31.52
C VAL A 139 -5.14 5.41 -32.18
N LYS A 140 -5.54 6.47 -31.49
CA LYS A 140 -5.10 7.84 -31.74
C LYS A 140 -4.25 8.29 -30.54
N LEU A 141 -2.96 8.44 -30.76
CA LEU A 141 -2.04 8.96 -29.76
C LEU A 141 -2.05 10.50 -29.78
N THR A 142 -2.16 11.10 -28.61
CA THR A 142 -1.96 12.54 -28.40
C THR A 142 -0.77 12.77 -27.47
N ARG A 143 -0.37 14.02 -27.27
CA ARG A 143 0.72 14.37 -26.33
C ARG A 143 0.44 13.93 -24.89
N ALA A 144 -0.84 13.77 -24.50
CA ALA A 144 -1.23 13.46 -23.13
C ALA A 144 -1.67 12.00 -22.92
N SER A 145 -2.29 11.38 -23.92
CA SER A 145 -2.85 10.01 -23.81
C SER A 145 -3.22 9.42 -25.17
N GLY A 146 -3.43 8.09 -25.20
CA GLY A 146 -4.05 7.39 -26.33
C GLY A 146 -5.54 7.16 -26.13
N SER A 147 -6.31 7.18 -27.21
CA SER A 147 -7.73 6.84 -27.22
C SER A 147 -8.10 6.01 -28.44
N CYS A 148 -9.15 5.22 -28.32
CA CYS A 148 -9.67 4.42 -29.43
C CYS A 148 -10.61 5.24 -30.30
N VAL A 149 -10.43 5.18 -31.61
CA VAL A 149 -11.19 5.95 -32.62
C VAL A 149 -11.61 5.05 -33.77
N THR A 150 -12.62 5.51 -34.52
CA THR A 150 -12.99 4.93 -35.81
C THR A 150 -11.95 5.29 -36.87
N PHE A 151 -12.05 4.65 -38.04
CA PHE A 151 -11.29 5.03 -39.23
C PHE A 151 -11.64 6.44 -39.72
#